data_AF-A0A353XUM7-F1
#
_entry.id   AF-A0A353XUM7-F1
#
_cell.length_a   1.000
_cell.length_b   1.000
_cell.length_c   1.000
_cell.angle_alpha   90.00
_cell.angle_beta   90.00
_cell.angle_gamma   90.00
#
_symmetry.space_group_name_H-M   'P 1'
#
loop_
_entity.id
_entity.type
_entity.pdbx_description
1 polymer ?
#
loop_
_entity_poly.entity_id
_entity_poly.type
_entity_poly.pdbx_seq_one_letter_code
_entity_poly.pdbx_strand_id
1 'polypeptide(L)'
;MRQLKNAKPLHWLDIKEDDMDVSTFNMHKKSRFSFFQYEVQTLKSTLARRLVGIAAASMVMLPSSLVHADDLADLIRQKSQTFYQPSPAYGTSSSFGSAPSFGSSPAFGQPGTASFYQSYASAPNISPEYIDTLYRAEQIASMPSQQVLRTVRQMALDNKEIIKGSCWDYLNAAFNRAGVRKETVFKGEYPAGPFIDTSQIQPGDWLYYVNHSYNDIEHSGLFVGWLNRDTNEALILSYAGERRNEPARYKVYDVSHTYNVMRPSL
;
A
#
# COMPACT_ATOMS: atom_id res chain seq x y z
N MET A 1 33.65 48.36 -62.11
CA MET A 1 34.66 48.53 -61.04
C MET A 1 34.51 47.39 -60.05
N ARG A 2 35.64 46.83 -59.59
CA ARG A 2 35.80 45.52 -58.96
C ARG A 2 35.01 45.37 -57.65
N GLN A 3 34.16 44.34 -57.56
CA GLN A 3 33.69 43.78 -56.29
C GLN A 3 34.61 42.63 -55.85
N LEU A 4 34.81 42.56 -54.54
CA LEU A 4 35.79 41.74 -53.85
C LEU A 4 35.40 40.26 -53.79
N LYS A 5 36.44 39.43 -53.70
CA LYS A 5 36.45 37.98 -53.87
C LYS A 5 35.97 37.23 -52.62
N ASN A 6 35.24 36.15 -52.89
CA ASN A 6 35.04 34.89 -52.18
C ASN A 6 35.98 34.56 -50.99
N ALA A 7 35.35 34.16 -49.88
CA ALA A 7 35.69 32.95 -49.12
C ALA A 7 34.42 32.39 -48.42
N LYS A 8 34.15 31.09 -48.56
CA LYS A 8 33.12 30.30 -47.84
C LYS A 8 33.82 29.29 -46.88
N PRO A 9 33.11 28.43 -46.12
CA PRO A 9 32.47 28.70 -44.84
C PRO A 9 33.00 27.75 -43.73
N LEU A 10 32.81 28.08 -42.45
CA LEU A 10 33.05 27.14 -41.34
C LEU A 10 31.78 26.98 -40.49
N HIS A 11 31.19 25.80 -40.70
CA HIS A 11 30.43 24.93 -39.81
C HIS A 11 29.93 25.45 -38.44
N TRP A 12 28.63 25.24 -38.27
CA TRP A 12 27.82 25.12 -37.06
C TRP A 12 28.51 24.50 -35.84
N LEU A 13 28.13 25.01 -34.66
CA LEU A 13 27.96 24.26 -33.41
C LEU A 13 27.14 25.11 -32.44
N ASP A 14 25.84 24.82 -32.39
CA ASP A 14 24.95 25.16 -31.28
C ASP A 14 25.49 24.50 -30.00
N ILE A 15 25.76 25.30 -28.96
CA ILE A 15 26.10 24.79 -27.65
C ILE A 15 24.80 24.57 -26.88
N LYS A 16 24.58 23.30 -26.60
CA LYS A 16 23.43 22.69 -25.95
C LYS A 16 23.32 23.12 -24.49
N GLU A 17 22.07 23.25 -24.06
CA GLU A 17 21.64 23.17 -22.66
C GLU A 17 22.10 21.83 -22.08
N ASP A 18 22.91 21.89 -21.02
CA ASP A 18 23.42 20.72 -20.32
C ASP A 18 22.30 20.06 -19.48
N ASP A 19 21.95 18.85 -19.93
CA ASP A 19 21.57 17.65 -19.17
C ASP A 19 20.90 17.83 -17.79
N MET A 20 19.56 17.95 -17.80
CA MET A 20 18.75 17.19 -16.85
C MET A 20 18.43 15.83 -17.46
N ASP A 21 19.14 14.79 -17.03
CA ASP A 21 18.87 13.42 -17.40
C ASP A 21 17.59 12.93 -16.69
N VAL A 22 16.44 13.31 -17.25
CA VAL A 22 15.13 12.76 -16.93
C VAL A 22 15.05 11.41 -17.62
N SER A 23 15.70 10.40 -17.01
CA SER A 23 15.50 9.00 -17.33
C SER A 23 14.12 8.53 -16.84
N THR A 24 13.06 9.12 -17.39
CA THR A 24 11.73 8.52 -17.49
C THR A 24 11.85 7.28 -18.35
N PHE A 25 12.03 6.11 -17.73
CA PHE A 25 11.80 4.85 -18.41
C PHE A 25 10.33 4.78 -18.81
N ASN A 26 10.16 4.98 -20.10
CA ASN A 26 8.95 4.94 -20.86
C ASN A 26 8.23 3.59 -20.64
N MET A 27 7.21 3.55 -19.77
CA MET A 27 6.28 2.41 -19.60
C MET A 27 5.40 2.13 -20.85
N HIS A 28 5.73 2.68 -22.03
CA HIS A 28 5.04 2.41 -23.29
C HIS A 28 5.65 1.31 -24.16
N LYS A 29 6.74 0.65 -23.74
CA LYS A 29 7.22 -0.51 -24.49
C LYS A 29 6.42 -1.76 -24.13
N LYS A 30 5.51 -2.10 -25.05
CA LYS A 30 4.81 -3.38 -25.18
C LYS A 30 5.71 -4.58 -24.83
N SER A 31 5.69 -5.01 -23.58
CA SER A 31 5.90 -6.42 -23.28
C SER A 31 4.66 -7.14 -23.80
N ARG A 32 4.85 -7.89 -24.89
CA ARG A 32 3.87 -8.86 -25.36
C ARG A 32 3.63 -9.83 -24.21
N PHE A 33 2.52 -9.64 -23.50
CA PHE A 33 1.96 -10.64 -22.61
C PHE A 33 1.66 -11.89 -23.45
N SER A 34 2.58 -12.86 -23.41
CA SER A 34 2.31 -14.23 -23.85
C SER A 34 1.69 -14.96 -22.66
N PHE A 35 0.36 -14.98 -22.62
CA PHE A 35 -0.37 -15.91 -21.76
C PHE A 35 -0.18 -17.32 -22.33
N PHE A 36 0.66 -18.13 -21.68
CA PHE A 36 0.55 -19.58 -21.84
C PHE A 36 -0.75 -20.03 -21.17
N GLN A 37 -1.75 -20.39 -21.97
CA GLN A 37 -2.91 -21.12 -21.50
C GLN A 37 -2.44 -22.51 -21.05
N TYR A 38 -2.46 -22.78 -19.74
CA TYR A 38 -2.41 -24.15 -19.26
C TYR A 38 -3.84 -24.68 -19.15
N GLU A 39 -4.16 -25.55 -20.10
CA GLU A 39 -5.36 -26.35 -20.16
C GLU A 39 -5.35 -27.35 -18.99
N VAL A 40 -6.33 -27.22 -18.09
CA VAL A 40 -6.54 -28.18 -17.00
C VAL A 40 -7.09 -29.47 -17.62
N GLN A 41 -6.23 -30.46 -17.83
CA GLN A 41 -6.66 -31.81 -18.17
C GLN A 41 -7.43 -32.40 -16.98
N THR A 42 -8.76 -32.38 -17.09
CA THR A 42 -9.64 -33.11 -16.19
C THR A 42 -9.76 -34.55 -16.70
N LEU A 43 -9.24 -35.49 -15.90
CA LEU A 43 -9.38 -36.92 -16.09
C LEU A 43 -10.87 -37.30 -16.08
N LYS A 44 -11.34 -37.90 -17.19
CA LYS A 44 -12.67 -38.48 -17.32
C LYS A 44 -12.73 -39.80 -16.57
N SER A 45 -13.52 -39.88 -15.51
CA SER A 45 -14.05 -41.15 -15.00
C SER A 45 -15.52 -41.29 -15.38
N THR A 46 -15.78 -42.20 -16.31
CA THR A 46 -17.09 -42.75 -16.66
C THR A 46 -17.65 -43.61 -15.54
N LEU A 47 -18.92 -43.42 -15.12
CA LEU A 47 -19.93 -44.50 -15.11
C LEU A 47 -21.38 -44.02 -14.80
N ALA A 48 -22.27 -44.36 -15.73
CA ALA A 48 -23.69 -44.75 -15.64
C ALA A 48 -24.74 -43.94 -14.83
N ARG A 49 -25.75 -43.47 -15.59
CA ARG A 49 -27.14 -43.18 -15.15
C ARG A 49 -27.94 -44.47 -14.90
N ARG A 50 -28.89 -44.40 -13.95
CA ARG A 50 -30.29 -44.91 -13.90
C ARG A 50 -30.74 -44.85 -12.42
N LEU A 51 -31.97 -44.58 -11.97
CA LEU A 51 -33.26 -44.09 -12.47
C LEU A 51 -34.13 -43.86 -11.19
N VAL A 52 -35.03 -42.88 -11.22
CA VAL A 52 -36.38 -42.85 -10.60
C VAL A 52 -36.54 -42.76 -9.06
N GLY A 53 -37.29 -41.75 -8.62
CA GLY A 53 -38.46 -42.01 -7.75
C GLY A 53 -38.65 -41.17 -6.48
N ILE A 54 -39.53 -40.17 -6.55
CA ILE A 54 -40.57 -39.77 -5.56
C ILE A 54 -40.15 -39.48 -4.10
N ALA A 55 -40.34 -38.23 -3.65
CA ALA A 55 -41.24 -37.88 -2.53
C ALA A 55 -41.21 -36.37 -2.21
N ALA A 56 -42.37 -35.88 -1.78
CA ALA A 56 -42.70 -34.49 -1.51
C ALA A 56 -42.25 -33.99 -0.13
N ALA A 57 -42.50 -32.68 0.06
CA ALA A 57 -42.77 -31.97 1.31
C ALA A 57 -41.60 -31.18 1.94
N SER A 58 -41.79 -29.85 1.96
CA SER A 58 -41.92 -29.03 3.18
C SER A 58 -41.21 -27.69 3.04
N MET A 59 -42.03 -26.65 2.85
CA MET A 59 -41.72 -25.28 3.24
C MET A 59 -41.33 -25.27 4.72
N VAL A 60 -40.12 -24.79 5.02
CA VAL A 60 -39.80 -24.21 6.33
C VAL A 60 -39.05 -22.91 6.05
N MET A 61 -39.74 -21.80 6.28
CA MET A 61 -39.14 -20.48 6.47
C MET A 61 -38.25 -20.56 7.72
N LEU A 62 -36.94 -20.35 7.58
CA LEU A 62 -36.05 -20.12 8.72
C LEU A 62 -35.93 -18.60 8.92
N PRO A 63 -36.11 -18.09 10.16
CA PRO A 63 -35.84 -16.69 10.45
C PRO A 63 -34.34 -16.42 10.34
N SER A 64 -34.00 -15.33 9.64
CA SER A 64 -32.64 -14.80 9.58
C SER A 64 -32.23 -14.36 10.99
N SER A 65 -31.26 -15.04 11.59
CA SER A 65 -30.56 -14.51 12.75
C SER A 65 -29.65 -13.37 12.29
N LEU A 66 -30.16 -12.15 12.41
CA LEU A 66 -29.37 -10.92 12.44
C LEU A 66 -28.44 -11.00 13.65
N VAL A 67 -27.19 -11.38 13.41
CA VAL A 67 -26.11 -11.13 14.36
C VAL A 67 -25.79 -9.64 14.24
N HIS A 68 -26.31 -8.85 15.19
CA HIS A 68 -26.04 -7.43 15.26
C HIS A 68 -24.54 -7.23 15.58
N ALA A 69 -23.86 -6.37 14.81
CA ALA A 69 -22.43 -6.08 14.98
C ALA A 69 -22.07 -5.53 16.38
N ASP A 70 -23.08 -5.09 17.14
CA ASP A 70 -22.96 -4.54 18.48
C ASP A 70 -22.53 -5.61 19.52
N ASP A 71 -22.93 -6.87 19.34
CA ASP A 71 -22.61 -7.94 20.31
C ASP A 71 -21.13 -8.37 20.29
N LEU A 72 -20.43 -8.21 19.16
CA LEU A 72 -18.99 -8.51 19.06
C LEU A 72 -18.13 -7.46 19.76
N ALA A 73 -18.56 -6.19 19.73
CA ALA A 73 -17.85 -5.10 20.40
C ALA A 73 -17.90 -5.28 21.92
N ASP A 74 -19.06 -5.67 22.46
CA ASP A 74 -19.22 -5.92 23.89
C ASP A 74 -18.50 -7.18 24.37
N LEU A 75 -18.42 -8.24 23.54
CA LEU A 75 -17.66 -9.45 23.87
C LEU A 75 -16.14 -9.20 23.94
N ILE A 76 -15.61 -8.31 23.08
CA ILE A 76 -14.20 -7.89 23.09
C ILE A 76 -13.92 -6.97 24.30
N ARG A 77 -14.90 -6.15 24.68
CA ARG A 77 -14.82 -5.28 25.87
C ARG A 77 -14.84 -6.08 27.18
N GLN A 78 -15.60 -7.17 27.24
CA GLN A 78 -15.65 -8.03 28.42
C GLN A 78 -14.34 -8.81 28.61
N LYS A 79 -13.71 -9.31 27.53
CA LYS A 79 -12.42 -10.02 27.62
C LYS A 79 -11.24 -9.13 28.00
N SER A 80 -11.28 -7.83 27.69
CA SER A 80 -10.19 -6.89 28.00
C SER A 80 -10.22 -6.38 29.45
N GLN A 81 -11.37 -6.46 30.14
CA GLN A 81 -11.50 -6.05 31.55
C GLN A 81 -10.97 -7.10 32.54
N THR A 82 -10.85 -8.37 32.15
CA THR A 82 -10.44 -9.45 33.07
C THR A 82 -8.94 -9.47 33.39
N PHE A 83 -8.13 -8.59 32.77
CA PHE A 83 -6.66 -8.60 32.91
C PHE A 83 -6.05 -7.38 33.62
N TYR A 84 -6.84 -6.51 34.26
CA TYR A 84 -6.30 -5.36 34.99
C TYR A 84 -6.74 -5.34 36.45
N GLN A 85 -5.84 -5.74 37.36
CA GLN A 85 -5.86 -5.28 38.75
C GLN A 85 -4.77 -4.21 38.94
N PRO A 86 -5.10 -2.98 39.39
CA PRO A 86 -4.10 -1.97 39.68
C PRO A 86 -3.57 -2.09 41.12
N SER A 87 -2.24 -2.04 41.28
CA SER A 87 -1.61 -1.70 42.57
C SER A 87 -1.35 -0.18 42.62
N PRO A 88 -1.46 0.49 43.78
CA PRO A 88 -1.44 1.94 43.85
C PRO A 88 -0.03 2.54 43.73
N ALA A 89 -0.01 3.75 43.17
CA ALA A 89 1.14 4.55 42.82
C ALA A 89 1.90 5.13 44.02
N TYR A 90 3.23 5.24 43.87
CA TYR A 90 4.04 6.26 44.52
C TYR A 90 4.70 7.09 43.43
N GLY A 91 4.42 8.39 43.42
CA GLY A 91 4.99 9.34 42.48
C GLY A 91 6.33 9.88 42.95
N THR A 92 7.16 10.29 42.00
CA THR A 92 8.04 11.47 42.08
C THR A 92 8.41 11.89 40.67
N SER A 93 8.30 13.18 40.41
CA SER A 93 8.69 13.86 39.18
C SER A 93 10.21 13.99 39.07
N SER A 94 10.75 13.77 37.87
CA SER A 94 11.97 14.45 37.43
C SER A 94 12.03 14.48 35.90
N SER A 95 11.99 15.69 35.37
CA SER A 95 12.19 16.05 33.97
C SER A 95 13.67 15.91 33.61
N PHE A 96 14.01 15.01 32.68
CA PHE A 96 15.26 15.06 31.90
C PHE A 96 15.01 14.47 30.49
N GLY A 97 15.67 15.09 29.50
CA GLY A 97 15.34 15.10 28.07
C GLY A 97 15.01 13.76 27.41
N SER A 98 14.01 13.80 26.53
CA SER A 98 13.58 12.64 25.74
C SER A 98 14.11 12.72 24.32
N ALA A 99 14.97 11.75 23.97
CA ALA A 99 15.12 11.27 22.60
C ALA A 99 13.77 10.74 22.07
N PRO A 100 13.54 10.68 20.75
CA PRO A 100 12.28 10.17 20.21
C PRO A 100 12.16 8.68 20.51
N SER A 101 11.27 8.33 21.43
CA SER A 101 10.90 6.95 21.75
C SER A 101 9.95 6.43 20.68
N PHE A 102 10.45 5.56 19.79
CA PHE A 102 9.64 4.69 18.94
C PHE A 102 9.00 3.59 19.81
N GLY A 103 8.01 3.94 20.65
CA GLY A 103 7.50 2.97 21.62
C GLY A 103 6.15 3.25 22.27
N SER A 104 5.46 4.34 21.94
CA SER A 104 4.13 4.60 22.49
C SER A 104 3.08 4.33 21.42
N SER A 105 2.57 3.10 21.38
CA SER A 105 1.27 2.84 20.76
C SER A 105 0.24 3.82 21.35
N PRO A 106 -0.63 4.46 20.55
CA PRO A 106 -1.76 5.19 21.07
C PRO A 106 -2.50 4.29 22.06
N ALA A 107 -2.79 4.82 23.25
CA ALA A 107 -3.69 4.12 24.15
C ALA A 107 -5.02 3.91 23.43
N PHE A 108 -5.37 2.66 23.17
CA PHE A 108 -6.67 2.26 22.62
C PHE A 108 -7.75 2.91 23.50
N GLY A 109 -8.53 3.86 22.95
CA GLY A 109 -9.55 4.58 23.71
C GLY A 109 -9.42 6.10 23.79
N GLN A 110 -8.44 6.73 23.10
CA GLN A 110 -8.52 8.18 22.86
C GLN A 110 -9.71 8.49 21.95
N PRO A 111 -10.53 9.53 22.19
CA PRO A 111 -11.76 9.78 21.45
C PRO A 111 -11.59 9.79 19.92
N GLY A 112 -10.47 10.33 19.43
CA GLY A 112 -10.14 10.35 18.00
C GLY A 112 -9.73 8.99 17.40
N THR A 113 -9.17 8.09 18.21
CA THR A 113 -8.82 6.72 17.76
C THR A 113 -10.08 5.87 17.58
N ALA A 114 -11.04 6.00 18.50
CA ALA A 114 -12.29 5.24 18.46
C ALA A 114 -13.13 5.62 17.23
N SER A 115 -13.26 6.91 16.91
CA SER A 115 -13.99 7.34 15.71
C SER A 115 -13.32 6.86 14.42
N PHE A 116 -11.99 6.94 14.34
CA PHE A 116 -11.25 6.48 13.16
C PHE A 116 -11.41 4.98 12.95
N TYR A 117 -11.26 4.19 14.02
CA TYR A 117 -11.45 2.75 13.96
C TYR A 117 -12.86 2.37 13.53
N GLN A 118 -13.88 3.00 14.13
CA GLN A 118 -15.27 2.74 13.79
C GLN A 118 -15.60 3.04 12.33
N SER A 119 -14.97 4.07 11.74
CA SER A 119 -15.17 4.43 10.33
C SER A 119 -14.65 3.35 9.35
N TYR A 120 -13.65 2.56 9.75
CA TYR A 120 -12.97 1.62 8.85
C TYR A 120 -13.05 0.16 9.25
N ALA A 121 -13.65 -0.17 10.40
CA ALA A 121 -13.79 -1.55 10.88
C ALA A 121 -14.52 -2.48 9.90
N SER A 122 -15.38 -1.95 9.04
CA SER A 122 -16.12 -2.70 8.02
C SER A 122 -15.61 -2.49 6.59
N ALA A 123 -14.50 -1.76 6.40
CA ALA A 123 -13.98 -1.47 5.08
C ALA A 123 -13.39 -2.73 4.42
N PRO A 124 -13.82 -3.13 3.21
CA PRO A 124 -13.40 -4.40 2.60
C PRO A 124 -11.94 -4.40 2.09
N ASN A 125 -11.29 -3.24 2.10
CA ASN A 125 -9.96 -3.02 1.55
C ASN A 125 -8.89 -2.71 2.60
N ILE A 126 -9.21 -2.91 3.88
CA ILE A 126 -8.26 -2.97 4.98
C ILE A 126 -8.77 -3.97 6.02
N SER A 127 -7.88 -4.76 6.61
CA SER A 127 -8.27 -5.65 7.71
C SER A 127 -8.33 -4.88 9.03
N PRO A 128 -9.31 -5.13 9.93
CA PRO A 128 -9.48 -4.35 11.16
C PRO A 128 -8.23 -4.27 12.03
N GLU A 129 -7.44 -5.34 12.11
CA GLU A 129 -6.19 -5.39 12.87
C GLU A 129 -5.10 -4.43 12.35
N TYR A 130 -5.22 -3.93 11.12
CA TYR A 130 -4.24 -3.02 10.52
C TYR A 130 -4.64 -1.54 10.63
N ILE A 131 -5.86 -1.24 11.08
CA ILE A 131 -6.38 0.12 11.16
C ILE A 131 -5.53 0.99 12.10
N ASP A 132 -5.08 0.43 13.22
CA ASP A 132 -4.22 1.17 14.16
C ASP A 132 -2.85 1.51 13.56
N THR A 133 -2.27 0.62 12.74
CA THR A 133 -1.03 0.89 12.01
C THR A 133 -1.21 2.02 11.00
N LEU A 134 -2.32 2.04 10.26
CA LEU A 134 -2.66 3.14 9.37
C LEU A 134 -2.86 4.47 10.13
N TYR A 135 -3.63 4.44 11.22
CA TYR A 135 -3.86 5.63 12.04
C TYR A 135 -2.56 6.21 12.57
N ARG A 136 -1.71 5.37 13.18
CA ARG A 136 -0.39 5.76 13.71
C ARG A 136 0.48 6.38 12.64
N ALA A 137 0.55 5.77 11.44
CA ALA A 137 1.32 6.29 10.33
C ALA A 137 0.93 7.74 10.00
N GLU A 138 -0.36 8.06 9.95
CA GLU A 138 -0.84 9.42 9.72
C GLU A 138 -0.48 10.38 10.87
N GLN A 139 -0.34 9.91 12.12
CA GLN A 139 -0.02 10.78 13.26
C GLN A 139 1.47 11.12 13.35
N ILE A 140 2.35 10.16 13.04
CA ILE A 140 3.79 10.27 13.30
C ILE A 140 4.61 10.67 12.08
N ALA A 141 4.04 10.59 10.89
CA ALA A 141 4.74 10.92 9.66
C ALA A 141 5.09 12.42 9.57
N SER A 142 6.11 12.73 8.78
CA SER A 142 6.41 14.11 8.38
C SER A 142 5.22 14.74 7.65
N MET A 143 5.16 16.07 7.57
CA MET A 143 4.03 16.77 6.92
C MET A 143 3.77 16.31 5.48
N PRO A 144 4.77 16.19 4.58
CA PRO A 144 4.54 15.68 3.23
C PRO A 144 4.04 14.22 3.20
N SER A 145 4.63 13.36 4.02
CA SER A 145 4.20 11.96 4.13
C SER A 145 2.79 11.84 4.70
N GLN A 146 2.43 12.64 5.70
CA GLN A 146 1.08 12.69 6.26
C GLN A 146 0.05 13.09 5.21
N GLN A 147 0.36 14.06 4.34
CA GLN A 147 -0.51 14.45 3.24
C GLN A 147 -0.77 13.27 2.30
N VAL A 148 0.28 12.59 1.85
CA VAL A 148 0.13 11.41 0.97
C VAL A 148 -0.65 10.28 1.64
N LEU A 149 -0.35 9.95 2.91
CA LEU A 149 -1.05 8.91 3.66
C LEU A 149 -2.56 9.19 3.77
N ARG A 150 -2.93 10.44 4.12
CA ARG A 150 -4.33 10.87 4.16
C ARG A 150 -4.99 10.78 2.78
N THR A 151 -4.30 11.25 1.74
CA THR A 151 -4.81 11.20 0.37
C THR A 151 -5.05 9.76 -0.08
N VAL A 152 -4.13 8.83 0.16
CA VAL A 152 -4.35 7.43 -0.24
C VAL A 152 -5.43 6.75 0.58
N ARG A 153 -5.57 7.08 1.88
CA ARG A 153 -6.69 6.59 2.70
C ARG A 153 -8.03 7.06 2.14
N GLN A 154 -8.14 8.33 1.80
CA GLN A 154 -9.36 8.87 1.19
C GLN A 154 -9.65 8.20 -0.16
N MET A 155 -8.64 8.10 -1.03
CA MET A 155 -8.80 7.46 -2.34
C MET A 155 -9.20 5.99 -2.22
N ALA A 156 -8.61 5.24 -1.28
CA ALA A 156 -8.87 3.82 -1.13
C ALA A 156 -10.15 3.53 -0.34
N LEU A 157 -10.25 4.05 0.89
CA LEU A 157 -11.29 3.65 1.85
C LEU A 157 -12.57 4.47 1.70
N ASP A 158 -12.45 5.79 1.52
CA ASP A 158 -13.59 6.71 1.50
C ASP A 158 -14.24 6.73 0.11
N ASN A 159 -13.46 7.06 -0.90
CA ASN A 159 -13.92 7.27 -2.27
C ASN A 159 -13.92 5.99 -3.12
N LYS A 160 -13.19 4.95 -2.70
CA LYS A 160 -13.07 3.65 -3.39
C LYS A 160 -12.69 3.84 -4.86
N GLU A 161 -11.70 4.68 -5.10
CA GLU A 161 -11.32 5.09 -6.45
C GLU A 161 -10.62 3.98 -7.23
N ILE A 162 -10.96 3.91 -8.51
CA ILE A 162 -10.34 3.03 -9.49
C ILE A 162 -9.62 3.92 -10.50
N ILE A 163 -8.29 3.90 -10.46
CA ILE A 163 -7.43 4.64 -11.39
C ILE A 163 -7.09 3.73 -12.56
N LYS A 164 -7.37 4.18 -13.79
CA LYS A 164 -6.98 3.44 -15.00
C LYS A 164 -5.45 3.39 -15.07
N GLY A 165 -4.90 2.19 -15.11
CA GLY A 165 -3.45 1.97 -15.18
C GLY A 165 -2.98 0.93 -14.18
N SER A 166 -1.72 1.04 -13.81
CA SER A 166 -0.97 0.15 -12.93
C SER A 166 -0.89 0.68 -11.49
N CYS A 167 -0.17 -0.05 -10.63
CA CYS A 167 0.22 0.41 -9.29
C CYS A 167 0.87 1.80 -9.32
N TRP A 168 1.69 2.06 -10.34
CA TRP A 168 2.37 3.33 -10.52
C TRP A 168 1.41 4.49 -10.74
N ASP A 169 0.40 4.30 -11.60
CA ASP A 169 -0.55 5.36 -11.95
C ASP A 169 -1.37 5.81 -10.74
N TYR A 170 -1.75 4.85 -9.88
CA TYR A 170 -2.47 5.14 -8.65
C TYR A 170 -1.65 5.99 -7.68
N LEU A 171 -0.39 5.59 -7.42
CA LEU A 171 0.49 6.33 -6.52
C LEU A 171 0.88 7.68 -7.11
N ASN A 172 1.09 7.78 -8.42
CA ASN A 172 1.33 9.06 -9.08
C ASN A 172 0.14 10.01 -8.91
N ALA A 173 -1.09 9.52 -9.09
CA ALA A 173 -2.29 10.30 -8.84
C ALA A 173 -2.39 10.76 -7.38
N ALA A 174 -2.07 9.88 -6.41
CA ALA A 174 -2.09 10.21 -5.00
C ALA A 174 -1.07 11.30 -4.64
N PHE A 175 0.18 11.18 -5.08
CA PHE A 175 1.22 12.19 -4.82
C PHE A 175 0.86 13.55 -5.43
N ASN A 176 0.34 13.56 -6.66
CA ASN A 176 -0.09 14.79 -7.32
C ASN A 176 -1.23 15.48 -6.56
N ARG A 177 -2.20 14.71 -6.04
CA ARG A 177 -3.34 15.24 -5.27
C ARG A 177 -2.95 15.68 -3.87
N ALA A 178 -1.98 15.01 -3.26
CA ALA A 178 -1.39 15.42 -2.00
C ALA A 178 -0.62 16.75 -2.13
N GLY A 179 -0.26 17.15 -3.36
CA GLY A 179 0.44 18.41 -3.62
C GLY A 179 1.91 18.36 -3.19
N VAL A 180 2.51 17.17 -3.19
CA VAL A 180 3.90 16.96 -2.76
C VAL A 180 4.81 16.60 -3.93
N ARG A 181 6.09 16.91 -3.78
CA ARG A 181 7.16 16.39 -4.65
C ARG A 181 7.54 14.98 -4.20
N LYS A 182 8.20 14.24 -5.09
CA LYS A 182 8.74 12.92 -4.80
C LYS A 182 10.24 12.92 -5.12
N GLU A 183 11.05 12.66 -4.11
CA GLU A 183 12.52 12.63 -4.21
C GLU A 183 12.99 11.18 -4.13
N THR A 184 13.84 10.76 -5.07
CA THR A 184 14.48 9.45 -5.01
C THR A 184 15.53 9.46 -3.91
N VAL A 185 15.28 8.74 -2.81
CA VAL A 185 16.20 8.66 -1.66
C VAL A 185 17.05 7.39 -1.68
N PHE A 186 16.63 6.38 -2.46
CA PHE A 186 17.42 5.18 -2.72
C PHE A 186 17.12 4.67 -4.12
N LYS A 187 18.16 4.22 -4.82
CA LYS A 187 18.05 3.68 -6.17
C LYS A 187 18.98 2.47 -6.37
N GLY A 188 18.38 1.35 -6.68
CA GLY A 188 18.96 0.14 -7.24
C GLY A 188 18.12 -0.33 -8.42
N GLU A 189 18.26 -1.61 -8.77
CA GLU A 189 17.69 -2.17 -10.00
C GLU A 189 16.89 -3.45 -9.74
N TYR A 190 15.83 -3.65 -10.52
CA TYR A 190 15.08 -4.90 -10.53
C TYR A 190 15.76 -5.94 -11.43
N PRO A 191 15.78 -7.24 -11.08
CA PRO A 191 15.38 -7.83 -9.80
C PRO A 191 16.55 -7.95 -8.80
N ALA A 192 17.74 -7.48 -9.15
CA ALA A 192 18.99 -7.87 -8.50
C ALA A 192 19.48 -6.92 -7.39
N GLY A 193 18.87 -5.74 -7.25
CA GLY A 193 19.29 -4.72 -6.30
C GLY A 193 20.36 -3.77 -6.84
N PRO A 194 21.14 -3.10 -5.97
CA PRO A 194 21.15 -3.25 -4.51
C PRO A 194 19.79 -2.93 -3.88
N PHE A 195 19.52 -3.52 -2.73
CA PHE A 195 18.31 -3.24 -1.94
C PHE A 195 18.63 -2.28 -0.79
N ILE A 196 17.66 -1.45 -0.43
CA ILE A 196 17.81 -0.52 0.69
C ILE A 196 17.89 -1.30 2.01
N ASP A 197 18.66 -0.79 2.97
CA ASP A 197 18.46 -1.18 4.36
C ASP A 197 17.03 -0.80 4.78
N THR A 198 16.20 -1.79 5.10
CA THR A 198 14.79 -1.58 5.45
C THR A 198 14.61 -0.69 6.67
N SER A 199 15.64 -0.52 7.51
CA SER A 199 15.62 0.46 8.61
C SER A 199 15.45 1.91 8.15
N GLN A 200 15.76 2.21 6.87
CA GLN A 200 15.68 3.55 6.29
C GLN A 200 14.30 3.89 5.68
N ILE A 201 13.42 2.90 5.56
CA ILE A 201 12.06 3.07 5.01
C ILE A 201 11.17 3.76 6.05
N GLN A 202 10.40 4.75 5.59
CA GLN A 202 9.56 5.61 6.43
C GLN A 202 8.10 5.62 5.95
N PRO A 203 7.12 5.84 6.87
CA PRO A 203 5.72 6.08 6.49
C PRO A 203 5.58 7.12 5.38
N GLY A 204 4.82 6.78 4.34
CA GLY A 204 4.62 7.61 3.16
C GLY A 204 5.65 7.42 2.05
N ASP A 205 6.68 6.60 2.24
CA ASP A 205 7.59 6.24 1.15
C ASP A 205 6.86 5.45 0.07
N TRP A 206 7.08 5.82 -1.19
CA TRP A 206 6.70 5.02 -2.34
C TRP A 206 7.83 4.06 -2.67
N LEU A 207 7.56 2.77 -2.46
CA LEU A 207 8.49 1.69 -2.68
C LEU A 207 8.29 1.06 -4.07
N TYR A 208 9.40 0.67 -4.69
CA TYR A 208 9.41 -0.44 -5.64
C TYR A 208 10.18 -1.60 -5.03
N TYR A 209 9.58 -2.78 -5.10
CA TYR A 209 10.10 -3.99 -4.47
C TYR A 209 9.77 -5.23 -5.30
N VAL A 210 10.55 -6.29 -5.09
CA VAL A 210 10.29 -7.62 -5.64
C VAL A 210 9.17 -8.27 -4.82
N ASN A 211 8.07 -8.62 -5.47
CA ASN A 211 6.93 -9.24 -4.79
C ASN A 211 7.08 -10.76 -4.72
N HIS A 212 7.69 -11.25 -3.63
CA HIS A 212 7.90 -12.69 -3.40
C HIS A 212 6.61 -13.50 -3.27
N SER A 213 5.50 -12.87 -2.88
CA SER A 213 4.18 -13.53 -2.86
C SER A 213 3.57 -13.73 -4.25
N TYR A 214 4.21 -13.19 -5.29
CA TYR A 214 3.68 -13.18 -6.64
C TYR A 214 4.78 -13.34 -7.69
N ASN A 215 5.39 -14.54 -7.75
CA ASN A 215 6.36 -14.94 -8.77
C ASN A 215 7.56 -14.00 -8.93
N ASP A 216 7.99 -13.34 -7.84
CA ASP A 216 9.13 -12.43 -7.82
C ASP A 216 9.04 -11.29 -8.85
N ILE A 217 7.84 -10.83 -9.18
CA ILE A 217 7.67 -9.73 -10.13
C ILE A 217 7.80 -8.37 -9.44
N GLU A 218 8.17 -7.37 -10.23
CA GLU A 218 8.15 -5.97 -9.82
C GLU A 218 6.76 -5.55 -9.32
N HIS A 219 6.73 -4.84 -8.19
CA HIS A 219 5.54 -4.17 -7.71
C HIS A 219 5.90 -2.83 -7.07
N SER A 220 4.92 -1.92 -7.02
CA SER A 220 5.06 -0.65 -6.31
C SER A 220 3.89 -0.41 -5.36
N GLY A 221 4.19 0.21 -4.23
CA GLY A 221 3.25 0.42 -3.13
C GLY A 221 3.67 1.57 -2.23
N LEU A 222 2.73 2.10 -1.45
CA LEU A 222 3.04 3.08 -0.41
C LEU A 222 3.28 2.36 0.91
N PHE A 223 4.43 2.59 1.53
CA PHE A 223 4.72 2.11 2.86
C PHE A 223 3.89 2.85 3.90
N VAL A 224 3.11 2.11 4.69
CA VAL A 224 2.29 2.67 5.77
C VAL A 224 3.01 2.51 7.10
N GLY A 225 3.42 1.28 7.42
CA GLY A 225 4.09 0.99 8.67
C GLY A 225 4.46 -0.48 8.81
N TRP A 226 5.35 -0.78 9.74
CA TRP A 226 5.77 -2.13 10.04
C TRP A 226 4.70 -2.92 10.80
N LEU A 227 4.51 -4.18 10.44
CA LEU A 227 3.70 -5.14 11.19
C LEU A 227 4.60 -6.16 11.91
N ASN A 228 5.69 -6.57 11.26
CA ASN A 228 6.74 -7.39 11.87
C ASN A 228 8.12 -6.98 11.30
N ARG A 229 9.04 -6.56 12.18
CA ARG A 229 10.38 -6.11 11.78
C ARG A 229 11.33 -7.26 11.48
N ASP A 230 11.17 -8.40 12.13
CA ASP A 230 12.08 -9.53 12.01
C ASP A 230 11.95 -10.21 10.64
N THR A 231 10.76 -10.15 10.06
CA THR A 231 10.40 -10.72 8.75
C THR A 231 10.26 -9.67 7.64
N ASN A 232 10.55 -8.39 7.93
CA ASN A 232 10.30 -7.25 7.03
C ASN A 232 8.86 -7.20 6.47
N GLU A 233 7.88 -7.64 7.26
CA GLU A 233 6.47 -7.55 6.88
C GLU A 233 5.92 -6.16 7.22
N ALA A 234 5.50 -5.46 6.18
CA ALA A 234 4.94 -4.12 6.24
C ALA A 234 3.50 -4.08 5.77
N LEU A 235 2.72 -3.18 6.35
CA LEU A 235 1.45 -2.74 5.78
C LEU A 235 1.74 -1.82 4.60
N ILE A 236 1.33 -2.26 3.40
CA ILE A 236 1.49 -1.52 2.15
C ILE A 236 0.12 -1.21 1.58
N LEU A 237 -0.08 0.05 1.17
CA LEU A 237 -1.15 0.38 0.24
C LEU A 237 -0.74 -0.08 -1.15
N SER A 238 -1.48 -1.07 -1.66
CA SER A 238 -1.20 -1.77 -2.91
C SER A 238 -2.38 -1.65 -3.87
N TYR A 239 -2.07 -1.27 -5.11
CA TYR A 239 -3.05 -1.18 -6.19
C TYR A 239 -2.65 -2.13 -7.32
N ALA A 240 -3.44 -3.17 -7.55
CA ALA A 240 -3.18 -4.10 -8.65
C ALA A 240 -3.52 -3.49 -10.02
N GLY A 241 -4.51 -2.59 -10.06
CA GLY A 241 -4.93 -1.89 -11.26
C GLY A 241 -5.49 -2.75 -12.38
N GLU A 242 -5.29 -2.27 -13.60
CA GLU A 242 -5.69 -2.87 -14.86
C GLU A 242 -7.20 -3.20 -14.94
N ARG A 243 -7.54 -4.47 -15.22
CA ARG A 243 -8.92 -4.93 -15.41
C ARG A 243 -9.59 -5.40 -14.11
N ARG A 244 -8.93 -5.26 -12.96
CA ARG A 244 -9.47 -5.78 -11.70
C ARG A 244 -10.69 -5.00 -11.21
N ASN A 245 -10.94 -3.78 -11.69
CA ASN A 245 -12.10 -2.94 -11.32
C ASN A 245 -12.29 -2.86 -9.79
N GLU A 246 -11.19 -2.79 -9.06
CA GLU A 246 -11.14 -2.82 -7.60
C GLU A 246 -10.30 -1.65 -7.10
N PRO A 247 -10.69 -1.00 -6.00
CA PRO A 247 -9.87 0.02 -5.36
C PRO A 247 -8.54 -0.53 -4.82
N ALA A 248 -7.63 0.39 -4.47
CA ALA A 248 -6.44 0.02 -3.72
C ALA A 248 -6.79 -0.60 -2.37
N ARG A 249 -5.89 -1.48 -1.89
CA ARG A 249 -6.07 -2.27 -0.68
C ARG A 249 -4.83 -2.15 0.20
N TYR A 250 -5.04 -2.14 1.50
CA TYR A 250 -4.00 -2.28 2.50
C TYR A 250 -3.74 -3.76 2.73
N LYS A 251 -2.52 -4.21 2.43
CA LYS A 251 -2.11 -5.61 2.55
C LYS A 251 -0.71 -5.73 3.12
N VAL A 252 -0.42 -6.91 3.66
CA VAL A 252 0.90 -7.26 4.18
C VAL A 252 1.80 -7.69 3.03
N TYR A 253 3.02 -7.15 2.99
CA TYR A 253 4.07 -7.57 2.07
C TYR A 253 5.40 -7.67 2.81
N ASP A 254 6.20 -8.66 2.44
CA ASP A 254 7.65 -8.62 2.66
C ASP A 254 8.26 -7.57 1.73
N VAL A 255 8.94 -6.58 2.31
CA VAL A 255 9.60 -5.48 1.58
C VAL A 255 11.12 -5.53 1.67
N SER A 256 11.69 -6.68 2.03
CA SER A 256 13.15 -6.90 2.13
C SER A 256 13.90 -6.60 0.83
N HIS A 257 13.28 -6.87 -0.33
CA HIS A 257 13.87 -6.64 -1.66
C HIS A 257 13.35 -5.34 -2.30
N THR A 258 13.34 -4.26 -1.51
CA THR A 258 13.03 -2.90 -1.99
C THR A 258 14.24 -2.31 -2.68
N TYR A 259 14.14 -2.06 -3.98
CA TYR A 259 15.25 -1.55 -4.81
C TYR A 259 15.08 -0.08 -5.22
N ASN A 260 13.93 0.55 -4.97
CA ASN A 260 13.77 1.98 -5.22
C ASN A 260 12.83 2.59 -4.20
N VAL A 261 13.21 3.74 -3.64
CA VAL A 261 12.43 4.47 -2.65
C VAL A 261 12.31 5.92 -3.08
N MET A 262 11.07 6.37 -3.24
CA MET A 262 10.74 7.77 -3.45
C MET A 262 10.04 8.32 -2.22
N ARG A 263 10.54 9.43 -1.69
CA ARG A 263 10.04 10.06 -0.46
C ARG A 263 9.29 11.35 -0.76
N PRO A 264 8.12 11.58 -0.12
CA PRO A 264 7.42 12.86 -0.20
C PRO A 264 8.25 14.04 0.34
N SER A 265 8.30 15.15 -0.39
CA SER A 265 8.91 16.41 0.02
C SER A 265 8.07 17.63 -0.40
N LEU A 266 8.39 18.82 0.14
CA LEU A 266 7.74 20.10 -0.23
C LEU A 266 8.44 20.76 -1.42
#